data_AF-A0A180G6V1-F1
#
_entry.id   AF-A0A180G6V1-F1
#
_cell.length_a   1.000
_cell.length_b   1.000
_cell.length_c   1.000
_cell.angle_alpha   90.00
_cell.angle_beta   90.00
_cell.angle_gamma   90.00
#
_symmetry.space_group_name_H-M   'P 1'
#
loop_
_entity.id
_entity.type
_entity.pdbx_description
1 polymer ?
#
loop_
_entity_poly.entity_id
_entity_poly.type
_entity_poly.pdbx_seq_one_letter_code
_entity_poly.pdbx_strand_id
1 'polypeptide(L)'
;MSEYIQVRQQYLTRQSHLDLPQSRTVLVTGMPKSFLSSEVLNSITARLPGGIKRVWISRALNDLPEIYKKRLECVSMLESAETTLVKKAIKQHRSMLASSPDGSHSILPEAKGARSKEHSVAEEHDPVDQFVRRKSRPSHRLGFLGLFGKKVDTIDYCKDEIIKLTNQLEEARTKIDQHHPHNSAFIEFNEILAAQICESHPCSW
;
A
#
# COMPACT_ATOMS: atom_id res chain seq x y z
N MET A 1 -28.76 28.23 13.61
CA MET A 1 -27.32 28.52 13.37
C MET A 1 -26.48 28.32 14.64
N SER A 2 -26.97 28.72 15.82
CA SER A 2 -26.30 28.48 17.12
C SER A 2 -26.04 27.00 17.42
N GLU A 3 -27.00 26.11 17.14
CA GLU A 3 -26.87 24.67 17.40
C GLU A 3 -25.72 24.03 16.63
N TYR A 4 -25.55 24.37 15.34
CA TYR A 4 -24.42 23.89 14.54
C TYR A 4 -23.08 24.33 15.12
N ILE A 5 -22.97 25.61 15.53
CA ILE A 5 -21.75 26.15 16.13
C ILE A 5 -21.43 25.41 17.43
N GLN A 6 -22.43 25.15 18.27
CA GLN A 6 -22.28 24.40 19.53
C GLN A 6 -21.84 22.96 19.28
N VAL A 7 -22.50 22.25 18.36
CA VAL A 7 -22.15 20.86 18.01
C VAL A 7 -20.74 20.78 17.44
N ARG A 8 -20.36 21.71 16.55
CA ARG A 8 -19.02 21.79 15.99
C ARG A 8 -17.97 22.07 17.07
N GLN A 9 -18.22 23.04 17.94
CA GLN A 9 -17.29 23.38 19.02
C GLN A 9 -17.12 22.20 20.00
N GLN A 10 -18.22 21.54 20.37
CA GLN A 10 -18.19 20.33 21.18
C GLN A 10 -17.36 19.24 20.51
N TYR A 11 -17.55 19.01 19.19
CA TYR A 11 -16.80 18.01 18.44
C TYR A 11 -15.30 18.33 18.41
N LEU A 12 -14.92 19.56 18.08
CA LEU A 12 -13.51 19.98 17.99
C LEU A 12 -12.78 19.99 19.34
N THR A 13 -13.51 20.13 20.44
CA THR A 13 -12.96 20.16 21.81
C THR A 13 -12.90 18.76 22.45
N ARG A 14 -13.45 17.72 21.81
CA ARG A 14 -13.34 16.34 22.30
C ARG A 14 -11.88 15.88 22.24
N GLN A 15 -11.42 15.20 23.30
CA GLN A 15 -10.06 14.65 23.37
C GLN A 15 -9.74 13.73 22.18
N SER A 16 -10.71 12.90 21.76
CA SER A 16 -10.54 12.04 20.58
C SER A 16 -10.25 12.81 19.29
N HIS A 17 -10.68 14.08 19.18
CA HIS A 17 -10.34 14.95 18.07
C HIS A 17 -8.98 15.64 18.29
N LEU A 18 -8.72 16.13 19.50
CA LEU A 18 -7.49 16.82 19.86
C LEU A 18 -6.24 15.93 19.74
N ASP A 19 -6.39 14.63 20.01
CA ASP A 19 -5.33 13.63 19.89
C ASP A 19 -4.97 13.30 18.44
N LEU A 20 -5.81 13.66 17.46
CA LEU A 20 -5.51 13.39 16.06
C LEU A 20 -4.30 14.22 15.60
N PRO A 21 -3.39 13.65 14.78
CA PRO A 21 -2.27 14.40 14.21
C PRO A 21 -2.72 15.63 13.41
N GLN A 22 -3.86 15.53 12.72
CA GLN A 22 -4.42 16.62 11.92
C GLN A 22 -4.71 17.88 12.74
N SER A 23 -5.07 17.72 14.02
CA SER A 23 -5.40 18.84 14.90
C SER A 23 -4.15 19.61 15.31
N ARG A 24 -2.98 18.98 15.24
CA ARG A 24 -1.68 19.52 15.68
C ARG A 24 -0.70 19.77 14.53
N THR A 25 -1.13 19.57 13.27
CA THR A 25 -0.27 19.69 12.09
C THR A 25 -0.68 20.88 11.24
N VAL A 26 0.27 21.77 10.94
CA VAL A 26 0.06 22.95 10.09
C VAL A 26 0.82 22.78 8.78
N LEU A 27 0.19 23.15 7.67
CA LEU A 27 0.84 23.30 6.38
C LEU A 27 1.36 24.73 6.23
N VAL A 28 2.67 24.88 6.09
CA VAL A 28 3.31 26.14 5.78
C VAL A 28 3.68 26.16 4.30
N THR A 29 3.29 27.23 3.59
CA THR A 29 3.56 27.41 2.16
C THR A 29 4.35 28.70 1.91
N GLY A 30 4.99 28.80 0.74
CA GLY A 30 5.76 29.99 0.35
C GLY A 30 7.09 30.16 1.09
N MET A 31 7.62 29.12 1.74
CA MET A 31 8.85 29.22 2.52
C MET A 31 10.08 29.46 1.63
N PRO A 32 10.99 30.39 2.00
CA PRO A 32 12.25 30.54 1.29
C PRO A 32 13.15 29.32 1.47
N LYS A 33 14.05 29.07 0.51
CA LYS A 33 14.89 27.86 0.50
C LYS A 33 15.80 27.73 1.73
N SER A 34 16.20 28.85 2.35
CA SER A 34 16.98 28.87 3.59
C SER A 34 16.23 28.27 4.78
N PHE A 35 14.90 28.25 4.73
CA PHE A 35 14.03 27.75 5.79
C PHE A 35 13.63 26.28 5.61
N LEU A 36 14.02 25.66 4.49
CA LEU A 36 13.76 24.24 4.19
C LEU A 36 14.77 23.31 4.90
N SER A 37 15.01 23.56 6.19
CA SER A 37 15.77 22.68 7.09
C SER A 37 14.98 22.48 8.38
N SER A 38 14.94 21.24 8.85
CA SER A 38 14.32 20.87 10.12
C SER A 38 14.91 21.66 11.30
N GLU A 39 16.20 21.96 11.27
CA GLU A 39 16.90 22.73 12.33
C GLU A 39 16.42 24.18 12.37
N VAL A 40 16.29 24.80 11.18
CA VAL A 40 15.83 26.18 11.04
C VAL A 40 14.38 26.29 11.49
N LEU A 41 13.52 25.35 11.06
CA LEU A 41 12.12 25.29 11.50
C LEU A 41 12.00 25.11 13.01
N ASN A 42 12.81 24.24 13.62
CA ASN A 42 12.88 24.12 15.08
C ASN A 42 13.28 25.45 15.74
N SER A 43 14.29 26.15 15.21
CA SER A 43 14.74 27.42 15.80
C SER A 43 13.67 28.52 15.76
N ILE A 44 12.89 28.61 14.67
CA ILE A 44 11.87 29.65 14.48
C ILE A 44 10.65 29.37 15.37
N THR A 45 10.28 28.10 15.45
CA THR A 45 9.16 27.61 16.27
C THR A 45 9.54 27.42 17.74
N ALA A 46 10.78 27.66 18.14
CA ALA A 46 11.22 27.50 19.54
C ALA A 46 10.46 28.38 20.53
N ARG A 47 9.83 29.47 20.04
CA ARG A 47 8.96 30.34 20.85
C ARG A 47 7.58 29.74 21.12
N LEU A 48 7.19 28.70 20.38
CA LEU A 48 5.89 28.04 20.51
C LEU A 48 5.94 26.99 21.63
N PRO A 49 4.85 26.80 22.39
CA PRO A 49 4.80 25.86 23.50
C PRO A 49 4.93 24.41 23.02
N GLY A 50 5.60 23.56 23.81
CA GLY A 50 5.76 22.13 23.52
C GLY A 50 6.68 21.78 22.33
N GLY A 51 7.03 22.74 21.46
CA GLY A 51 7.91 22.53 20.32
C GLY A 51 7.34 21.64 19.22
N ILE A 52 8.18 21.38 18.22
CA ILE A 52 7.84 20.51 17.08
C ILE A 52 8.02 19.04 17.48
N LYS A 53 7.07 18.22 17.04
CA LYS A 53 7.12 16.76 17.12
C LYS A 53 7.76 16.16 15.86
N ARG A 54 7.29 16.58 14.68
CA ARG A 54 7.77 16.10 13.37
C ARG A 54 7.67 17.19 12.31
N VAL A 55 8.59 17.16 11.35
CA VAL A 55 8.58 18.02 10.16
C VAL A 55 8.58 17.13 8.92
N TRP A 56 7.73 17.46 7.96
CA TRP A 56 7.78 16.90 6.61
C TRP A 56 7.93 18.02 5.60
N ILE A 57 9.11 18.12 5.02
CA ILE A 57 9.34 19.03 3.88
C ILE A 57 8.71 18.39 2.65
N SER A 58 7.86 19.14 1.95
CA SER A 58 7.26 18.69 0.71
C SER A 58 8.34 18.58 -0.36
N ARG A 59 8.40 17.48 -1.09
CA ARG A 59 9.41 17.23 -2.13
C ARG A 59 8.78 16.66 -3.38
N ALA A 60 9.40 16.92 -4.53
CA ALA A 60 8.97 16.33 -5.79
C ALA A 60 9.31 14.83 -5.80
N LEU A 61 8.30 13.96 -5.78
CA LEU A 61 8.49 12.51 -5.64
C LEU A 61 8.84 11.78 -6.96
N ASN A 62 9.01 12.51 -8.06
CA ASN A 62 9.34 11.99 -9.41
C ASN A 62 8.53 10.72 -9.74
N ASP A 63 9.22 9.59 -9.97
CA ASP A 63 8.64 8.33 -10.44
C ASP A 63 8.02 7.48 -9.31
N LEU A 64 8.21 7.86 -8.04
CA LEU A 64 7.73 7.11 -6.87
C LEU A 64 6.21 6.82 -6.91
N PRO A 65 5.34 7.80 -7.26
CA PRO A 65 3.90 7.56 -7.36
C PRO A 65 3.55 6.56 -8.46
N GLU A 66 4.29 6.55 -9.58
CA GLU A 66 4.06 5.61 -10.67
C GLU A 66 4.44 4.18 -10.27
N ILE A 67 5.58 4.00 -9.60
CA ILE A 67 6.01 2.69 -9.07
C ILE A 67 4.95 2.17 -8.08
N TYR A 68 4.48 3.02 -7.18
CA TYR A 68 3.43 2.66 -6.23
C TYR A 68 2.13 2.25 -6.91
N LYS A 69 1.69 3.02 -7.93
CA LYS A 69 0.49 2.72 -8.70
C LYS A 69 0.60 1.38 -9.43
N LYS A 70 1.73 1.12 -10.10
CA LYS A 70 1.99 -0.18 -10.76
C LYS A 70 1.93 -1.33 -9.76
N ARG A 71 2.44 -1.15 -8.54
CA ARG A 71 2.35 -2.17 -7.49
C ARG A 71 0.90 -2.45 -7.10
N LEU A 72 0.09 -1.39 -6.94
CA LEU A 72 -1.33 -1.53 -6.60
C LEU A 72 -2.12 -2.26 -7.70
N GLU A 73 -1.84 -1.93 -8.97
CA GLU A 73 -2.43 -2.62 -10.12
C GLU A 73 -2.04 -4.11 -10.15
N CYS A 74 -0.78 -4.45 -9.87
CA CYS A 74 -0.33 -5.85 -9.76
C CYS A 74 -1.01 -6.60 -8.62
N VAL A 75 -1.17 -5.96 -7.45
CA VAL A 75 -1.89 -6.56 -6.30
C VAL A 75 -3.36 -6.83 -6.66
N SER A 76 -4.05 -5.87 -7.27
CA SER A 76 -5.43 -6.06 -7.70
C SER A 76 -5.57 -7.19 -8.73
N MET A 77 -4.59 -7.31 -9.64
CA MET A 77 -4.53 -8.40 -10.61
C MET A 77 -4.28 -9.76 -9.94
N LEU A 78 -3.42 -9.81 -8.91
CA LEU A 78 -3.17 -11.00 -8.11
C LEU A 78 -4.45 -11.46 -7.37
N GLU A 79 -5.11 -10.56 -6.65
CA GLU A 79 -6.36 -10.84 -5.93
C GLU A 79 -7.44 -11.40 -6.86
N SER A 80 -7.56 -10.82 -8.06
CA SER A 80 -8.50 -11.27 -9.09
C SER A 80 -8.17 -12.68 -9.60
N ALA A 81 -6.89 -12.97 -9.83
CA ALA A 81 -6.42 -14.27 -10.28
C ALA A 81 -6.62 -15.34 -9.19
N GLU A 82 -6.26 -15.05 -7.95
CA GLU A 82 -6.44 -15.95 -6.80
C GLU A 82 -7.93 -16.23 -6.54
N THR A 83 -8.77 -15.20 -6.56
CA THR A 83 -10.23 -15.36 -6.44
C THR A 83 -10.78 -16.28 -7.53
N THR A 84 -10.28 -16.15 -8.76
CA THR A 84 -10.68 -17.01 -9.88
C THR A 84 -10.21 -18.45 -9.66
N LEU A 85 -9.00 -18.63 -9.13
CA LEU A 85 -8.44 -19.94 -8.81
C LEU A 85 -9.26 -20.66 -7.73
N VAL A 86 -9.57 -19.95 -6.64
CA VAL A 86 -10.41 -20.47 -5.54
C VAL A 86 -11.80 -20.85 -6.03
N LYS A 87 -12.45 -19.99 -6.85
CA LYS A 87 -13.74 -20.31 -7.47
C LYS A 87 -13.70 -21.59 -8.32
N LYS A 88 -12.62 -21.78 -9.10
CA LYS A 88 -12.41 -23.00 -9.89
C LYS A 88 -12.23 -24.23 -9.00
N ALA A 89 -11.41 -24.12 -7.95
CA ALA A 89 -11.16 -25.21 -6.99
C ALA A 89 -12.46 -25.66 -6.31
N ILE A 90 -13.26 -24.70 -5.81
CA ILE A 90 -14.55 -24.98 -5.16
C ILE A 90 -15.52 -25.66 -6.13
N LYS A 91 -15.60 -25.18 -7.38
CA LYS A 91 -16.46 -25.79 -8.41
C LYS A 91 -16.05 -27.23 -8.71
N GLN A 92 -14.76 -27.49 -8.85
CA GLN A 92 -14.22 -28.83 -9.09
C GLN A 92 -14.53 -29.76 -7.90
N HIS A 93 -14.29 -29.31 -6.67
CA HIS A 93 -14.60 -30.06 -5.47
C HIS A 93 -16.10 -30.39 -5.37
N ARG A 94 -16.98 -29.41 -5.61
CA ARG A 94 -18.44 -29.62 -5.62
C ARG A 94 -18.87 -30.65 -6.68
N SER A 95 -18.24 -30.64 -7.86
CA SER A 95 -18.53 -31.63 -8.90
C SER A 95 -18.07 -33.04 -8.53
N MET A 96 -16.93 -33.17 -7.82
CA MET A 96 -16.45 -34.46 -7.31
C MET A 96 -17.37 -35.01 -6.23
N LEU A 97 -17.79 -34.20 -5.26
CA LEU A 97 -18.75 -34.59 -4.23
C LEU A 97 -20.10 -35.03 -4.82
N ALA A 98 -20.61 -34.34 -5.84
CA ALA A 98 -21.86 -34.72 -6.50
C ALA A 98 -21.75 -36.05 -7.29
N SER A 99 -20.54 -36.44 -7.69
CA SER A 99 -20.29 -37.66 -8.48
C SER A 99 -19.97 -38.88 -7.61
N SER A 100 -19.84 -38.73 -6.29
CA SER A 100 -19.50 -39.80 -5.35
C SER A 100 -20.41 -39.71 -4.11
N PRO A 101 -21.52 -40.49 -4.04
CA PRO A 101 -22.53 -40.37 -2.98
C PRO A 101 -22.12 -40.96 -1.62
N ASP A 102 -21.07 -41.77 -1.56
CA ASP A 102 -20.61 -42.39 -0.31
C ASP A 102 -19.60 -41.49 0.41
N GLY A 103 -20.07 -40.87 1.50
CA GLY A 103 -19.36 -39.87 2.30
C GLY A 103 -18.21 -40.41 3.14
N SER A 104 -17.12 -40.85 2.51
CA SER A 104 -15.86 -41.09 3.22
C SER A 104 -14.63 -40.81 2.36
N HIS A 105 -14.30 -39.53 2.15
CA HIS A 105 -12.91 -39.14 1.93
C HIS A 105 -12.63 -37.79 2.59
N SER A 106 -11.50 -37.73 3.28
CA SER A 106 -10.98 -36.58 4.02
C SER A 106 -10.86 -35.33 3.14
N ILE A 107 -10.92 -34.17 3.79
CA ILE A 107 -10.94 -32.80 3.22
C ILE A 107 -9.66 -32.46 2.40
N LEU A 108 -8.70 -33.38 2.31
CA LEU A 108 -7.43 -33.24 1.60
C LEU A 108 -7.32 -34.35 0.54
N PRO A 109 -7.06 -34.04 -0.74
CA PRO A 109 -6.87 -35.07 -1.76
C PRO A 109 -5.66 -35.93 -1.40
N GLU A 110 -5.84 -37.18 -1.01
CA GLU A 110 -4.70 -38.10 -0.89
C GLU A 110 -3.93 -38.10 -2.21
N ALA A 111 -2.61 -37.91 -2.11
CA ALA A 111 -1.68 -37.92 -3.23
C ALA A 111 -1.69 -39.30 -3.92
N LYS A 112 -2.68 -39.56 -4.78
CA LYS A 112 -2.71 -40.74 -5.62
C LYS A 112 -1.73 -40.54 -6.76
N GLY A 113 -0.59 -41.21 -6.63
CA GLY A 113 0.52 -41.19 -7.57
C GLY A 113 0.08 -41.37 -9.01
N ALA A 114 0.38 -40.36 -9.83
CA ALA A 114 0.35 -40.49 -11.27
C ALA A 114 1.59 -41.27 -11.72
N ARG A 115 1.40 -42.55 -12.05
CA ARG A 115 2.41 -43.36 -12.71
C ARG A 115 2.61 -42.87 -14.16
N SER A 116 3.85 -42.49 -14.47
CA SER A 116 4.54 -42.58 -15.78
C SER A 116 4.38 -41.44 -16.80
N LYS A 117 5.32 -40.48 -16.84
CA LYS A 117 6.53 -40.53 -17.71
C LYS A 117 7.41 -39.29 -17.50
N GLU A 118 8.71 -39.57 -17.41
CA GLU A 118 9.84 -38.70 -17.07
C GLU A 118 9.92 -37.41 -17.91
N HIS A 119 10.16 -36.27 -17.25
CA HIS A 119 11.30 -35.39 -17.54
C HIS A 119 11.56 -34.48 -16.33
N SER A 120 12.83 -34.41 -15.96
CA SER A 120 13.47 -33.71 -14.85
C SER A 120 13.20 -32.20 -14.81
N VAL A 121 12.76 -31.68 -13.67
CA VAL A 121 13.40 -30.64 -12.83
C VAL A 121 12.73 -30.77 -11.45
N ALA A 122 13.46 -30.63 -10.35
CA ALA A 122 12.88 -30.56 -9.01
C ALA A 122 11.96 -29.33 -8.91
N GLU A 123 10.69 -29.48 -9.29
CA GLU A 123 9.68 -28.45 -9.06
C GLU A 123 9.28 -28.53 -7.58
N GLU A 124 9.58 -27.47 -6.83
CA GLU A 124 8.89 -27.19 -5.58
C GLU A 124 7.39 -27.22 -5.87
N HIS A 125 6.74 -28.28 -5.39
CA HIS A 125 5.35 -28.52 -5.65
C HIS A 125 4.56 -27.54 -4.77
N ASP A 126 3.98 -26.52 -5.39
CA ASP A 126 3.12 -25.56 -4.70
C ASP A 126 1.95 -26.36 -4.10
N PRO A 127 1.66 -26.27 -2.79
CA PRO A 127 0.58 -27.03 -2.16
C PRO A 127 -0.78 -26.80 -2.85
N VAL A 128 -0.94 -25.68 -3.55
CA VAL A 128 -2.15 -25.38 -4.33
C VAL A 128 -2.31 -26.28 -5.56
N ASP A 129 -1.22 -26.84 -6.09
CA ASP A 129 -1.25 -27.75 -7.24
C ASP A 129 -1.96 -29.07 -6.96
N GLN A 130 -2.11 -29.43 -5.69
CA GLN A 130 -2.92 -30.57 -5.25
C GLN A 130 -4.41 -30.37 -5.58
N PHE A 131 -4.88 -29.12 -5.58
CA PHE A 131 -6.29 -28.78 -5.77
C PHE A 131 -6.60 -28.36 -7.20
N VAL A 132 -5.67 -27.65 -7.86
CA VAL A 132 -5.86 -27.14 -9.23
C VAL A 132 -4.59 -27.31 -10.05
N ARG A 133 -4.71 -27.94 -11.23
CA ARG A 133 -3.57 -28.12 -12.15
C ARG A 133 -3.01 -26.77 -12.60
N ARG A 134 -1.67 -26.60 -12.62
CA ARG A 134 -0.98 -25.38 -13.12
C ARG A 134 -1.51 -24.87 -14.47
N LYS A 135 -1.73 -25.77 -15.43
CA LYS A 135 -2.26 -25.41 -16.77
C LYS A 135 -3.63 -24.72 -16.75
N SER A 136 -4.41 -24.92 -15.69
CA SER A 136 -5.75 -24.34 -15.52
C SER A 136 -5.76 -23.02 -14.73
N ARG A 137 -4.60 -22.58 -14.24
CA ARG A 137 -4.41 -21.30 -13.56
C ARG A 137 -4.67 -20.13 -14.54
N PRO A 138 -5.12 -18.97 -14.01
CA PRO A 138 -5.27 -17.76 -14.82
C PRO A 138 -3.94 -17.35 -15.44
N SER A 139 -3.97 -16.97 -16.72
CA SER A 139 -2.79 -16.54 -17.46
C SER A 139 -3.15 -15.33 -18.32
N HIS A 140 -2.19 -14.44 -18.51
CA HIS A 140 -2.32 -13.26 -19.36
C HIS A 140 -1.12 -13.16 -20.31
N ARG A 141 -1.19 -12.21 -21.25
CA ARG A 141 -0.07 -11.91 -22.16
C ARG A 141 0.51 -10.54 -21.80
N LEU A 142 1.83 -10.42 -21.88
CA LEU A 142 2.57 -9.22 -21.46
C LEU A 142 2.53 -8.06 -22.47
N GLY A 143 2.07 -8.27 -23.70
CA GLY A 143 2.08 -7.23 -24.74
C GLY A 143 0.83 -6.37 -24.77
N PHE A 144 0.79 -5.46 -25.74
CA PHE A 144 -0.24 -4.41 -25.87
C PHE A 144 -1.66 -4.98 -25.73
N LEU A 145 -2.43 -4.45 -24.76
CA LEU A 145 -3.81 -4.84 -24.42
C LEU A 145 -4.01 -6.34 -24.11
N GLY A 146 -2.96 -7.08 -23.76
CA GLY A 146 -3.05 -8.53 -23.54
C GLY A 146 -3.26 -9.36 -24.81
N LEU A 147 -3.10 -8.75 -25.99
CA LEU A 147 -3.33 -9.39 -27.29
C LEU A 147 -2.05 -10.04 -27.85
N PHE A 148 -0.90 -9.40 -27.65
CA PHE A 148 0.39 -9.83 -28.18
C PHE A 148 1.37 -10.22 -27.05
N GLY A 149 2.40 -11.00 -27.36
CA GLY A 149 3.49 -11.33 -26.44
C GLY A 149 3.37 -12.67 -25.70
N LYS A 150 4.37 -12.94 -24.83
CA LYS A 150 4.51 -14.20 -24.08
C LYS A 150 3.33 -14.38 -23.13
N LYS A 151 2.74 -15.58 -23.15
CA LYS A 151 1.72 -16.00 -22.19
C LYS A 151 2.41 -16.43 -20.90
N VAL A 152 2.04 -15.82 -19.79
CA VAL A 152 2.61 -16.10 -18.47
C VAL A 152 1.51 -16.46 -17.47
N ASP A 153 1.86 -17.21 -16.43
CA ASP A 153 0.98 -17.42 -15.28
C ASP A 153 0.80 -16.08 -14.55
N THR A 154 -0.45 -15.68 -14.32
CA THR A 154 -0.73 -14.37 -13.73
C THR A 154 -0.31 -14.30 -12.26
N ILE A 155 -0.43 -15.41 -11.52
CA ILE A 155 -0.15 -15.44 -10.08
C ILE A 155 1.36 -15.33 -9.87
N ASP A 156 2.14 -16.16 -10.55
CA ASP A 156 3.60 -16.17 -10.40
C ASP A 156 4.20 -14.84 -10.89
N TYR A 157 3.71 -14.33 -12.03
CA TYR A 157 4.12 -13.02 -12.53
C TYR A 157 3.83 -11.89 -11.53
N CYS A 158 2.62 -11.84 -10.97
CA CYS A 158 2.28 -10.79 -10.01
C CYS A 158 3.14 -10.88 -8.75
N LYS A 159 3.41 -12.09 -8.23
CA LYS A 159 4.26 -12.27 -7.04
C LYS A 159 5.66 -11.70 -7.27
N ASP A 160 6.29 -12.08 -8.37
CA ASP A 160 7.63 -11.62 -8.72
C ASP A 160 7.67 -10.09 -8.94
N GLU A 161 6.68 -9.56 -9.68
CA GLU A 161 6.64 -8.14 -10.00
C GLU A 161 6.32 -7.28 -8.76
N ILE A 162 5.48 -7.76 -7.83
CA ILE A 162 5.22 -7.09 -6.54
C ILE A 162 6.51 -7.00 -5.71
N ILE A 163 7.29 -8.09 -5.62
CA ILE A 163 8.56 -8.09 -4.89
C ILE A 163 9.52 -7.06 -5.50
N LYS A 164 9.68 -7.10 -6.83
CA LYS A 164 10.52 -6.16 -7.58
C LYS A 164 10.09 -4.71 -7.38
N LEU A 165 8.80 -4.39 -7.52
CA LEU A 165 8.27 -3.04 -7.33
C LEU A 165 8.39 -2.59 -5.87
N THR A 166 8.28 -3.50 -4.90
CA THR A 166 8.47 -3.19 -3.48
C THR A 166 9.92 -2.80 -3.20
N ASN A 167 10.89 -3.57 -3.72
CA ASN A 167 12.31 -3.25 -3.58
C ASN A 167 12.66 -1.89 -4.21
N GLN A 168 12.13 -1.61 -5.41
CA GLN A 168 12.28 -0.31 -6.08
C GLN A 168 11.69 0.84 -5.23
N LEU A 169 10.53 0.62 -4.62
CA LEU A 169 9.89 1.61 -3.77
C LEU A 169 10.67 1.87 -2.48
N GLU A 170 11.21 0.84 -1.85
CA GLU A 170 12.07 0.98 -0.67
C GLU A 170 13.35 1.74 -0.99
N GLU A 171 14.03 1.38 -2.08
CA GLU A 171 15.23 2.10 -2.51
C GLU A 171 14.92 3.58 -2.80
N ALA A 172 13.84 3.86 -3.53
CA ALA A 172 13.43 5.22 -3.83
C ALA A 172 13.03 6.01 -2.57
N ARG A 173 12.45 5.34 -1.56
CA ARG A 173 12.13 5.95 -0.26
C ARG A 173 13.37 6.39 0.52
N THR A 174 14.47 5.64 0.46
CA THR A 174 15.73 6.03 1.12
C THR A 174 16.32 7.33 0.56
N LYS A 175 16.00 7.65 -0.70
CA LYS A 175 16.50 8.84 -1.42
C LYS A 175 15.52 10.02 -1.38
N ILE A 176 14.43 9.95 -0.61
CA ILE A 176 13.42 11.03 -0.55
C ILE A 176 14.07 12.37 -0.20
N ASP A 177 15.01 12.41 0.74
CA ASP A 177 15.64 13.66 1.15
C ASP A 177 16.54 14.33 0.11
N GLN A 178 16.94 13.58 -0.92
CA GLN A 178 17.72 14.09 -2.05
C GLN A 178 16.84 14.76 -3.12
N HIS A 179 15.52 14.53 -3.07
CA HIS A 179 14.61 15.13 -4.03
C HIS A 179 14.46 16.63 -3.81
N HIS A 180 14.20 17.35 -4.90
CA HIS A 180 14.02 18.79 -4.88
C HIS A 180 12.89 19.17 -3.91
N PRO A 181 13.18 19.96 -2.86
CA PRO A 181 12.14 20.40 -1.94
C PRO A 181 11.28 21.48 -2.59
N HIS A 182 9.98 21.39 -2.36
CA HIS A 182 9.05 22.47 -2.61
C HIS A 182 9.13 23.51 -1.48
N ASN A 183 8.62 24.71 -1.74
CA ASN A 183 8.55 25.80 -0.76
C ASN A 183 7.42 25.58 0.26
N SER A 184 7.25 24.36 0.76
CA SER A 184 6.23 24.02 1.75
C SER A 184 6.66 22.88 2.67
N ALA A 185 6.15 22.90 3.89
CA ALA A 185 6.35 21.85 4.87
C ALA A 185 5.10 21.66 5.73
N PHE A 186 4.88 20.42 6.15
CA PHE A 186 3.96 20.10 7.23
C PHE A 186 4.74 20.06 8.55
N ILE A 187 4.24 20.73 9.57
CA ILE A 187 4.86 20.78 10.89
C ILE A 187 3.83 20.25 11.89
N GLU A 188 4.10 19.10 12.50
CA GLU A 188 3.32 18.59 13.63
C GLU A 188 3.95 19.08 14.93
N PHE A 189 3.14 19.70 15.76
CA PHE A 189 3.51 20.16 17.10
C PHE A 189 3.14 19.14 18.17
N ASN A 190 3.83 19.19 19.32
CA ASN A 190 3.43 18.38 20.46
C ASN A 190 2.08 18.83 21.04
N GLU A 191 1.85 20.16 21.05
CA GLU A 191 0.64 20.79 21.59
C GLU A 191 -0.21 21.44 20.51
N ILE A 192 -1.54 21.36 20.66
CA ILE A 192 -2.47 21.99 19.72
C ILE A 192 -2.39 23.53 19.74
N LEU A 193 -2.07 24.09 20.90
CA LEU A 193 -1.93 25.54 21.07
C LEU A 193 -0.82 26.09 20.17
N ALA A 194 0.31 25.38 20.05
CA ALA A 194 1.39 25.76 19.16
C ALA A 194 0.97 25.77 17.68
N ALA A 195 0.21 24.75 17.26
CA ALA A 195 -0.35 24.71 15.91
C ALA A 195 -1.27 25.91 15.62
N GLN A 196 -2.18 26.21 16.55
CA GLN A 196 -3.11 27.35 16.45
C GLN A 196 -2.40 28.70 16.44
N ILE A 197 -1.36 28.87 17.26
CA ILE A 197 -0.54 30.10 17.26
C ILE A 197 0.22 30.22 15.93
N CYS A 198 0.83 29.14 15.45
CA CYS A 198 1.56 29.13 14.18
C CYS A 198 0.67 29.46 12.97
N GLU A 199 -0.60 29.02 12.99
CA GLU A 199 -1.57 29.30 11.94
C GLU A 199 -2.07 30.76 12.00
N SER A 200 -2.41 31.25 13.20
CA SER A 200 -2.95 32.60 13.39
C SER A 200 -1.92 33.71 13.22
N HIS A 201 -0.67 33.43 13.59
CA HIS A 201 0.47 34.33 13.47
C HIS A 201 1.54 33.60 12.67
N PRO A 202 1.45 33.64 11.32
CA PRO A 202 2.48 33.05 10.49
C PRO A 202 3.81 33.64 10.94
N CYS A 203 4.76 32.78 11.34
CA CYS A 203 6.12 33.22 11.50
C CYS A 203 6.50 33.90 10.19
N SER A 204 6.97 35.15 10.23
CA SER A 204 7.49 35.82 9.05
C SER A 204 8.72 35.03 8.58
N TRP A 205 8.49 34.11 7.64
CA TRP A 205 9.50 33.30 6.96
C TRP A 205 10.33 34.16 6.02
#